data_AF-A0A370PT51-F1
#
_entry.id   AF-A0A370PT51-F1
#
_cell.length_a   1.000
_cell.length_b   1.000
_cell.length_c   1.000
_cell.angle_alpha   90.00
_cell.angle_beta   90.00
_cell.angle_gamma   90.00
#
_symmetry.space_group_name_H-M   'P 1'
#
loop_
_entity.id
_entity.type
_entity.pdbx_description
1 polymer ?
#
loop_
_entity_poly.entity_id
_entity_poly.type
_entity_poly.pdbx_seq_one_letter_code
_entity_poly.pdbx_strand_id
1 'polypeptide(L)'
;MATTTVPPPTYVVGDSPPSYEEVANKVNQLVGSDATPQKYLDVATSLSEEERKVLSDGAEANNPIKTEDDKRKLSLGAAKTMSKEDTVAKLQEDASAAGKAVVAIDTSFTALQVKIAEIDQLE
;
A
#
# COMPACT_ATOMS: atom_id res chain seq x y z
N MET A 1 -8.71 -16.88 -43.59
CA MET A 1 -8.19 -16.93 -42.20
C MET A 1 -7.90 -15.49 -41.79
N ALA A 2 -8.82 -14.84 -41.07
CA ALA A 2 -8.63 -13.48 -40.58
C ALA A 2 -8.82 -13.49 -39.07
N THR A 3 -7.78 -13.09 -38.35
CA THR A 3 -7.70 -13.03 -36.90
C THR A 3 -8.51 -11.85 -36.38
N THR A 4 -9.68 -12.11 -35.78
CA THR A 4 -10.42 -11.10 -35.02
C THR A 4 -9.75 -10.87 -33.67
N THR A 5 -8.91 -9.84 -33.62
CA THR A 5 -8.46 -9.22 -32.37
C THR A 5 -9.69 -8.60 -31.71
N VAL A 6 -10.17 -9.21 -30.63
CA VAL A 6 -11.28 -8.66 -29.82
C VAL A 6 -10.71 -7.51 -28.99
N PRO A 7 -11.14 -6.25 -29.19
CA PRO A 7 -10.72 -5.14 -28.34
C PRO A 7 -11.27 -5.36 -26.91
N PRO A 8 -10.56 -4.87 -25.87
CA PRO A 8 -11.07 -4.98 -24.50
C PRO A 8 -12.43 -4.27 -24.39
N PRO A 9 -13.39 -4.84 -23.64
CA PRO A 9 -14.73 -4.27 -23.54
C PRO A 9 -14.66 -2.84 -23.00
N THR A 10 -15.20 -1.92 -23.78
CA THR A 10 -15.37 -0.50 -23.42
C THR A 10 -16.72 -0.37 -22.73
N TYR A 11 -16.71 -0.01 -21.44
CA TYR A 11 -17.93 0.14 -20.64
C TYR A 11 -18.77 1.32 -21.18
N VAL A 12 -20.01 1.03 -21.56
CA VAL A 12 -20.96 2.02 -22.11
C VAL A 12 -21.78 2.60 -20.97
N VAL A 13 -21.99 3.92 -20.97
CA VAL A 13 -22.87 4.64 -20.03
C VAL A 13 -24.29 4.04 -20.12
N GLY A 14 -24.62 3.15 -19.19
CA GLY A 14 -25.86 2.36 -19.21
C GLY A 14 -25.86 1.15 -18.26
N ASP A 15 -24.69 0.63 -17.89
CA ASP A 15 -24.59 -0.37 -16.81
C ASP A 15 -24.70 0.30 -15.43
N SER A 16 -25.51 -0.28 -14.55
CA SER A 16 -25.53 0.10 -13.14
C SER A 16 -24.11 0.02 -12.58
N PRO A 17 -23.68 0.97 -11.72
CA PRO A 17 -22.37 0.89 -11.10
C PRO A 17 -22.22 -0.46 -10.37
N PRO A 18 -21.01 -1.06 -10.39
CA PRO A 18 -20.80 -2.37 -9.80
C PRO A 18 -21.14 -2.34 -8.30
N SER A 19 -21.72 -3.44 -7.82
CA SER A 19 -22.03 -3.64 -6.41
C SER A 19 -20.76 -3.91 -5.59
N TYR A 20 -20.85 -3.70 -4.28
CA TYR A 20 -19.76 -3.99 -3.35
C TYR A 20 -19.30 -5.45 -3.47
N GLU A 21 -20.25 -6.39 -3.52
CA GLU A 21 -19.98 -7.83 -3.60
C GLU A 21 -19.27 -8.21 -4.90
N GLU A 22 -19.61 -7.58 -6.03
CA GLU A 22 -18.94 -7.81 -7.31
C GLU A 22 -17.49 -7.38 -7.26
N VAL A 23 -17.22 -6.18 -6.74
CA VAL A 23 -15.84 -5.66 -6.62
C VAL A 23 -15.06 -6.47 -5.57
N ALA A 24 -15.66 -6.82 -4.44
CA ALA A 24 -15.00 -7.64 -3.41
C ALA A 24 -14.65 -9.04 -3.93
N ASN A 25 -15.54 -9.67 -4.71
CA ASN A 25 -15.27 -10.96 -5.34
C ASN A 25 -14.15 -10.85 -6.37
N LYS A 26 -14.11 -9.78 -7.17
CA LYS A 26 -12.99 -9.50 -8.06
C LYS A 26 -11.67 -9.39 -7.30
N VAL A 27 -11.64 -8.66 -6.18
CA VAL A 27 -10.45 -8.59 -5.32
C VAL A 27 -10.02 -9.98 -4.84
N ASN A 28 -10.94 -10.79 -4.34
CA ASN A 28 -10.62 -12.14 -3.88
C ASN A 28 -10.07 -13.05 -4.99
N GLN A 29 -10.60 -12.93 -6.20
CA GLN A 29 -10.10 -13.68 -7.37
C GLN A 29 -8.69 -13.24 -7.76
N LEU A 30 -8.42 -11.93 -7.75
CA LEU A 30 -7.10 -11.38 -8.10
C LEU A 30 -6.03 -11.72 -7.05
N VAL A 31 -6.38 -11.73 -5.77
CA VAL A 31 -5.47 -12.14 -4.69
C VAL A 31 -5.20 -13.65 -4.72
N GLY A 32 -6.23 -14.44 -5.04
CA GLY A 32 -6.15 -15.89 -5.14
C GLY A 32 -6.02 -16.59 -3.79
N SER A 33 -5.80 -17.90 -3.83
CA SER A 33 -5.82 -18.78 -2.65
C SER A 33 -4.60 -18.63 -1.72
N ASP A 34 -3.49 -18.09 -2.24
CA ASP A 34 -2.26 -17.82 -1.48
C ASP A 34 -2.22 -16.33 -1.11
N ALA A 35 -3.15 -15.91 -0.26
CA ALA A 35 -3.34 -14.50 0.05
C ALA A 35 -2.18 -13.96 0.92
N THR A 36 -1.53 -12.88 0.45
CA THR A 36 -0.51 -12.16 1.20
C THR A 36 -0.86 -10.67 1.29
N PRO A 37 -0.40 -9.94 2.33
CA PRO A 37 -0.64 -8.49 2.43
C PRO A 37 -0.19 -7.73 1.17
N GLN A 38 0.94 -8.11 0.58
CA GLN A 38 1.44 -7.47 -0.64
C GLN A 38 0.49 -7.66 -1.83
N LYS A 39 -0.08 -8.87 -2.01
CA LYS A 39 -1.05 -9.11 -3.08
C LYS A 39 -2.30 -8.23 -2.93
N TYR A 40 -2.77 -7.98 -1.71
CA TYR A 40 -3.88 -7.03 -1.49
C TYR A 40 -3.51 -5.59 -1.87
N LEU A 41 -2.28 -5.15 -1.59
CA LEU A 41 -1.80 -3.83 -2.01
C LEU A 41 -1.70 -3.73 -3.53
N ASP A 42 -1.10 -4.73 -4.18
CA ASP A 42 -0.95 -4.78 -5.64
C ASP A 42 -2.33 -4.74 -6.32
N VAL A 43 -3.28 -5.55 -5.83
CA VAL A 43 -4.66 -5.55 -6.33
C VAL A 43 -5.32 -4.20 -6.13
N ALA A 44 -5.18 -3.56 -4.96
CA ALA A 44 -5.76 -2.25 -4.69
C ALA A 44 -5.26 -1.16 -5.67
N THR A 45 -3.98 -1.23 -6.08
CA THR A 45 -3.43 -0.33 -7.11
C THR A 45 -3.95 -0.61 -8.51
N SER A 46 -4.35 -1.85 -8.80
CA SER A 46 -4.88 -2.26 -10.10
C SER A 46 -6.37 -1.94 -10.32
N LEU A 47 -7.11 -1.62 -9.24
CA LEU A 47 -8.52 -1.26 -9.33
C LEU A 47 -8.72 0.09 -10.02
N SER A 48 -9.86 0.28 -10.66
CA SER A 48 -10.32 1.60 -11.12
C SER A 48 -10.71 2.50 -9.94
N GLU A 49 -10.88 3.79 -10.21
CA GLU A 49 -11.30 4.75 -9.17
C GLU A 49 -12.73 4.48 -8.70
N GLU A 50 -13.61 4.11 -9.63
CA GLU A 50 -15.00 3.75 -9.38
C GLU A 50 -15.08 2.50 -8.49
N GLU A 51 -14.28 1.47 -8.76
CA GLU A 51 -14.21 0.26 -7.95
C GLU A 51 -13.68 0.53 -6.54
N ARG A 52 -12.64 1.35 -6.41
CA ARG A 52 -12.15 1.79 -5.09
C ARG A 52 -13.23 2.55 -4.34
N LYS A 53 -13.98 3.42 -5.03
CA LYS A 53 -15.06 4.19 -4.44
C LYS A 53 -16.18 3.28 -3.92
N VAL A 54 -16.60 2.28 -4.71
CA VAL A 54 -17.60 1.29 -4.29
C VAL A 54 -17.16 0.52 -3.04
N LEU A 55 -15.90 0.07 -2.97
CA LEU A 55 -15.37 -0.59 -1.78
C LEU A 55 -15.32 0.34 -0.57
N SER A 56 -14.94 1.61 -0.77
CA SER A 56 -14.87 2.61 0.29
C SER A 56 -16.26 2.96 0.85
N ASP A 57 -17.23 3.21 -0.02
CA ASP A 57 -18.60 3.56 0.36
C ASP A 57 -19.30 2.39 1.09
N GLY A 58 -19.01 1.15 0.67
CA GLY A 58 -19.58 -0.06 1.27
C GLY A 58 -18.83 -0.59 2.48
N ALA A 59 -17.69 -0.01 2.86
CA ALA A 59 -16.78 -0.56 3.86
C ALA A 59 -17.40 -0.67 5.25
N GLU A 60 -18.17 0.34 5.68
CA GLU A 60 -18.79 0.35 7.01
C GLU A 60 -19.89 -0.70 7.12
N ALA A 61 -20.77 -0.77 6.12
CA ALA A 61 -21.86 -1.75 6.07
C ALA A 61 -21.33 -3.20 6.01
N ASN A 62 -20.17 -3.40 5.37
CA ASN A 62 -19.53 -4.70 5.19
C ASN A 62 -18.35 -4.95 6.13
N ASN A 63 -18.22 -4.18 7.22
CA ASN A 63 -17.11 -4.34 8.14
C ASN A 63 -17.13 -5.75 8.80
N PRO A 64 -16.06 -6.55 8.64
CA PRO A 64 -15.99 -7.88 9.24
C PRO A 64 -15.78 -7.85 10.76
N ILE A 65 -15.40 -6.71 11.33
CA ILE A 65 -15.09 -6.57 12.76
C ILE A 65 -16.34 -6.07 13.50
N LYS A 66 -17.18 -7.01 13.97
CA LYS A 66 -18.47 -6.69 14.60
C LYS A 66 -18.45 -6.87 16.12
N THR A 67 -17.59 -7.76 16.60
CA THR A 67 -17.53 -8.14 18.01
C THR A 67 -16.18 -7.82 18.65
N GLU A 68 -16.14 -7.81 19.99
CA GLU A 68 -14.88 -7.70 20.73
C GLU A 68 -13.92 -8.87 20.44
N ASP A 69 -14.46 -10.06 20.13
CA ASP A 69 -13.62 -11.20 19.77
C ASP A 69 -12.98 -11.01 18.38
N ASP A 70 -13.66 -10.36 17.44
CA ASP A 70 -13.10 -10.00 16.14
C ASP A 70 -12.00 -8.95 16.28
N LYS A 71 -12.20 -7.94 17.14
CA LYS A 71 -11.15 -6.95 17.47
C LYS A 71 -9.93 -7.64 18.07
N ARG A 72 -10.14 -8.58 19.00
CA ARG A 72 -9.06 -9.36 19.61
C ARG A 72 -8.30 -10.19 18.57
N LYS A 73 -9.01 -10.82 17.62
CA LYS A 73 -8.38 -11.57 16.51
C LYS A 73 -7.57 -10.67 15.60
N LEU A 74 -8.09 -9.49 15.23
CA LEU A 74 -7.35 -8.49 14.46
C LEU A 74 -6.05 -8.11 15.18
N SER A 75 -6.14 -7.69 16.44
CA SER A 75 -4.98 -7.28 17.24
C SER A 75 -3.93 -8.39 17.36
N LEU A 76 -4.37 -9.63 17.60
CA LEU A 76 -3.48 -10.78 17.66
C LEU A 76 -2.82 -11.07 16.31
N GLY A 77 -3.57 -10.98 15.20
CA GLY A 77 -3.05 -11.16 13.85
C GLY A 77 -2.02 -10.11 13.47
N ALA A 78 -2.28 -8.84 13.82
CA ALA A 78 -1.35 -7.74 13.64
C ALA A 78 -0.06 -7.97 14.43
N ALA A 79 -0.16 -8.30 15.73
CA ALA A 79 1.00 -8.60 16.57
C ALA A 79 1.83 -9.77 16.01
N LYS A 80 1.16 -10.87 15.61
CA LYS A 80 1.85 -12.02 14.98
C LYS A 80 2.57 -11.63 13.70
N THR A 81 1.98 -10.77 12.88
CA THR A 81 2.59 -10.30 11.63
C THR A 81 3.80 -9.41 11.89
N MET A 82 3.75 -8.55 12.90
CA MET A 82 4.89 -7.72 13.32
C MET A 82 6.05 -8.55 13.87
N SER A 83 5.76 -9.70 14.47
CA SER A 83 6.78 -10.62 14.99
C SER A 83 7.34 -11.60 13.94
N LYS A 84 6.90 -11.55 12.68
CA LYS A 84 7.48 -12.38 11.61
C LYS A 84 8.88 -11.90 11.25
N GLU A 85 9.76 -12.84 10.95
CA GLU A 85 11.16 -12.58 10.58
C GLU A 85 11.26 -11.61 9.40
N ASP A 86 10.47 -11.79 8.34
CA ASP A 86 10.46 -10.90 7.18
C ASP A 86 10.13 -9.43 7.57
N THR A 87 9.15 -9.24 8.45
CA THR A 87 8.75 -7.91 8.93
C THR A 87 9.85 -7.28 9.79
N VAL A 88 10.47 -8.07 10.68
CA VAL A 88 11.58 -7.62 11.53
C VAL A 88 12.79 -7.26 10.68
N ALA A 89 13.12 -8.07 9.68
CA ALA A 89 14.21 -7.83 8.75
C ALA A 89 13.98 -6.55 7.95
N LYS A 90 12.75 -6.35 7.45
CA LYS A 90 12.40 -5.12 6.74
C LYS A 90 12.50 -3.88 7.63
N LEU A 91 12.02 -3.98 8.88
CA LEU A 91 12.12 -2.89 9.84
C LEU A 91 13.59 -2.53 10.15
N GLN A 92 14.47 -3.54 10.25
CA GLN A 92 15.91 -3.33 10.44
C GLN A 92 16.56 -2.67 9.22
N GLU A 93 16.20 -3.10 8.01
CA GLU A 93 16.66 -2.47 6.76
C GLU A 93 16.26 -0.99 6.71
N ASP A 94 14.98 -0.70 6.95
CA ASP A 94 14.44 0.66 6.91
C ASP A 94 15.05 1.55 8.00
N ALA A 95 15.27 1.01 9.20
CA ALA A 95 15.96 1.72 10.28
C ALA A 95 17.42 2.03 9.91
N SER A 96 18.12 1.09 9.27
CA SER A 96 19.49 1.32 8.79
C SER A 96 19.53 2.40 7.70
N ALA A 97 18.59 2.37 6.75
CA ALA A 97 18.48 3.37 5.69
C ALA A 97 18.20 4.78 6.27
N ALA A 98 17.27 4.87 7.23
CA ALA A 98 16.98 6.12 7.93
C ALA A 98 18.22 6.65 8.68
N GLY A 99 18.96 5.78 9.38
CA GLY A 99 20.20 6.17 10.05
C GLY A 99 21.26 6.72 9.09
N LYS A 100 21.44 6.08 7.94
CA LYS A 100 22.35 6.58 6.89
C LYS A 100 21.91 7.93 6.33
N ALA A 101 20.62 8.14 6.14
CA ALA A 101 20.08 9.41 5.67
C ALA A 101 20.37 10.55 6.67
N VAL A 102 20.20 10.30 7.97
CA VAL A 102 20.53 11.28 9.03
C VAL A 102 22.01 11.67 8.99
N VAL A 103 22.92 10.70 8.89
CA VAL A 103 24.36 10.96 8.82
C VAL A 103 24.71 11.79 7.57
N ALA A 104 24.09 11.49 6.42
CA ALA A 104 24.30 12.24 5.19
C ALA A 104 23.82 13.70 5.29
N ILE A 105 22.67 13.92 5.95
CA ILE A 105 22.14 15.25 6.23
C ILE A 105 23.11 16.04 7.12
N ASP A 106 23.55 15.45 8.24
CA ASP A 106 24.47 16.09 9.19
C ASP A 106 25.81 16.46 8.55
N THR A 107 26.36 15.55 7.75
CA THR A 107 27.57 15.78 6.96
C THR A 107 27.40 16.96 6.00
N SER A 108 26.25 17.05 5.35
CA SER A 108 25.94 18.14 4.42
C SER A 108 25.85 19.50 5.14
N PHE A 109 25.20 19.53 6.31
CA PHE A 109 25.14 20.75 7.13
C PHE A 109 26.52 21.18 7.64
N THR A 110 27.36 20.24 8.08
CA THR A 110 28.72 20.54 8.52
C THR A 110 29.55 21.10 7.37
N ALA A 111 29.47 20.50 6.17
CA ALA A 111 30.16 20.99 4.99
C ALA A 111 29.72 22.41 4.60
N LEU A 112 28.41 22.73 4.74
CA LEU A 112 27.91 24.08 4.51
C LEU A 112 28.45 25.08 5.54
N GLN A 113 28.50 24.71 6.82
CA GLN A 113 29.06 25.59 7.87
C GLN A 113 30.54 25.90 7.63
N VAL A 114 31.33 24.91 7.21
CA VAL A 114 32.74 25.12 6.84
C VAL A 114 32.85 26.10 5.69
N LYS A 115 32.07 25.94 4.62
CA LYS A 115 32.07 26.87 3.48
C LYS A 115 31.67 28.29 3.86
N ILE A 116 30.70 28.46 4.75
CA ILE A 116 30.32 29.80 5.26
C ILE A 116 31.50 30.42 5.99
N ALA A 117 32.16 29.67 6.89
CA ALA A 117 33.32 30.16 7.62
C ALA A 117 34.53 30.49 6.73
N GLU A 118 34.71 29.78 5.62
CA GLU A 118 35.72 30.09 4.61
C GLU A 118 35.41 31.41 3.89
N ILE A 119 34.14 31.66 3.55
CA ILE A 119 33.70 32.91 2.91
C ILE A 119 33.89 34.10 3.88
N ASP A 120 33.51 33.95 5.15
CA ASP A 120 33.67 35.00 6.18
C ASP A 120 35.14 35.41 6.39
N GLN A 121 36.11 34.55 6.06
CA GLN A 121 37.54 34.87 6.16
C GLN A 121 38.11 35.62 4.95
N LEU A 122 37.33 35.74 3.87
CA LEU A 122 37.72 36.44 2.63
C LEU A 122 37.20 37.89 2.58
N GLU A 123 36.33 38.30 3.50
CA GLU A 123 35.89 39.68 3.74
C GLU A 123 36.74 40.38 4.81
#